data_AF-A0A7Y8LLA7-F1
#
_entry.id   AF-A0A7Y8LLA7-F1
#
_cell.length_a   1.000
_cell.length_b   1.000
_cell.length_c   1.000
_cell.angle_alpha   90.00
_cell.angle_beta   90.00
_cell.angle_gamma   90.00
#
_symmetry.space_group_name_H-M   'P 1'
#
loop_
_entity.id
_entity.type
_entity.pdbx_description
1 polymer ?
#
loop_
_entity_poly.entity_id
_entity_poly.type
_entity_poly.pdbx_seq_one_letter_code
_entity_poly.pdbx_strand_id
1 'polypeptide(L)'
;MRTVIRPWQKSDLPSIRRIIWESWISTYSSFIPEIDLRSHFETHYRETSLLRLFDDPFTQGLVAEADDRIAGFARLYFNRDENHLYVSSLYLLPQFQGQEIGRALLKAAERHAAEKGLDEIWIGVMVKNRPGLLFYRKAGFVFVQEGPFTMGKTTVSHLIGYKKLGRSILINQKVYSTFDGGEGLSGLCLKLLAEQKETWSDLRRGCESLKEVRERDLSCAGFCVRLQYNPGRIKSSTATVSGKDMNERRCFLCLDHLPEGQKGILYRGDYLILCNPMPVFPFHFTISHLDHRAQAIAEPVDLFLRLMADFGPGWILLYNGPKCGASAPDHLHFQAAPSGEMPIEKQVREEKRLSMLRKVDHALCYRVKDLGREVIILEGDEATVVERAFRDFLNALKKVLLTDEEPMINIAGLYEERRWRLLIFPRRKHRPEVFFREGDARILVSPGAIDMGGLLITPLEKDFIRLDAAQVESIYREVSMEEKTVEQVIEAMEELKGN
;
A
#
# COMPACT_ATOMS: atom_id res chain seq x y z
N MET A 1 -18.40 30.07 18.04
CA MET A 1 -17.00 30.44 17.74
C MET A 1 -16.50 29.53 16.63
N ARG A 2 -15.92 30.08 15.56
CA ARG A 2 -15.34 29.28 14.47
C ARG A 2 -13.86 29.07 14.79
N THR A 3 -13.45 27.81 14.97
CA THR A 3 -12.04 27.45 15.19
C THR A 3 -11.49 26.84 13.92
N VAL A 4 -10.33 27.32 13.47
CA VAL A 4 -9.60 26.77 12.31
C VAL A 4 -8.29 26.17 12.80
N ILE A 5 -8.01 24.93 12.44
CA ILE A 5 -6.73 24.28 12.70
C ILE A 5 -5.92 24.30 11.40
N ARG A 6 -4.68 24.78 11.46
CA ARG A 6 -3.77 24.82 10.31
C ARG A 6 -2.33 24.52 10.72
N PRO A 7 -1.46 24.11 9.78
CA PRO A 7 -0.02 24.07 10.02
C PRO A 7 0.50 25.41 10.53
N TRP A 8 1.47 25.36 11.45
CA TRP A 8 2.16 26.57 11.91
C TRP A 8 3.00 27.19 10.79
N GLN A 9 3.27 28.48 10.92
CA GLN A 9 4.14 29.24 10.03
C GLN A 9 5.18 29.98 10.87
N LYS A 10 6.29 30.40 10.25
CA LYS A 10 7.34 31.15 10.96
C LYS A 10 6.80 32.45 11.58
N SER A 11 5.80 33.07 10.94
CA SER A 11 5.08 34.24 11.46
C SER A 11 4.28 33.98 12.75
N ASP A 12 3.93 32.72 13.05
CA ASP A 12 3.18 32.36 14.25
C ASP A 12 4.07 32.25 15.50
N LEU A 13 5.40 32.24 15.34
CA LEU A 13 6.35 32.01 16.44
C LEU A 13 6.19 32.96 17.63
N PRO A 14 5.99 34.29 17.44
CA PRO A 14 5.73 35.18 18.57
C PRO A 14 4.49 34.78 19.37
N SER A 15 3.42 34.39 18.68
CA SER A 15 2.18 33.91 19.31
C SER A 15 2.39 32.58 20.03
N ILE A 16 3.09 31.63 19.41
CA ILE A 16 3.40 30.32 20.03
C ILE A 16 4.22 30.51 21.30
N ARG A 17 5.28 31.33 21.27
CA ARG A 17 6.09 31.65 22.46
C ARG A 17 5.23 32.21 23.58
N ARG A 18 4.36 33.16 23.25
CA ARG A 18 3.41 33.77 24.20
C ARG A 18 2.48 32.72 24.81
N ILE A 19 1.87 31.87 23.98
CA ILE A 19 0.97 30.79 24.41
C ILE A 19 1.68 29.87 25.40
N ILE A 20 2.90 29.44 25.08
CA ILE A 20 3.68 28.54 25.96
C ILE A 20 3.90 29.20 27.31
N TRP A 21 4.42 30.43 27.33
CA TRP A 21 4.75 31.13 28.56
C TRP A 21 3.51 31.36 29.44
N GLU A 22 2.44 31.92 28.88
CA GLU A 22 1.20 32.19 29.63
C GLU A 22 0.54 30.90 30.12
N SER A 23 0.54 29.83 29.30
CA SER A 23 -0.01 28.53 29.69
C SER A 23 0.80 27.89 30.82
N TRP A 24 2.12 27.97 30.77
CA TRP A 24 3.00 27.42 31.80
C TRP A 24 2.84 28.15 33.13
N ILE A 25 2.80 29.49 33.12
CA ILE A 25 2.55 30.26 34.32
C ILE A 25 1.20 29.91 34.94
N SER A 26 0.16 29.79 34.10
CA SER A 26 -1.17 29.42 34.59
C SER A 26 -1.25 27.98 35.11
N THR A 27 -0.49 27.03 34.55
CA THR A 27 -0.66 25.60 34.83
C THR A 27 0.35 25.06 35.84
N TYR A 28 1.60 25.55 35.81
CA TYR A 28 2.74 24.92 36.49
C TYR A 28 3.26 25.72 37.69
N SER A 29 2.97 27.02 37.80
CA SER A 29 3.49 27.87 38.89
C SER A 29 3.10 27.42 40.30
N SER A 30 2.07 26.58 40.45
CA SER A 30 1.69 26.01 41.75
C SER A 30 2.64 24.89 42.22
N PHE A 31 3.51 24.38 41.35
CA PHE A 31 4.41 23.28 41.69
C PHE A 31 5.79 23.30 41.01
N ILE A 32 6.06 24.26 40.12
CA ILE A 32 7.40 24.55 39.58
C ILE A 32 7.67 26.04 39.80
N PRO A 33 8.77 26.43 40.46
CA PRO A 33 9.15 27.83 40.65
C PRO A 33 9.27 28.57 39.31
N GLU A 34 8.86 29.84 39.28
CA GLU A 34 8.94 30.66 38.05
C GLU A 34 10.37 30.74 37.49
N ILE A 35 11.38 30.81 38.35
CA ILE A 35 12.78 30.85 37.93
C ILE A 35 13.18 29.61 37.10
N ASP A 36 12.64 28.45 37.46
CA ASP A 36 12.90 27.18 36.77
C ASP A 36 12.10 27.09 35.46
N LEU A 37 10.84 27.55 35.46
CA LEU A 37 10.04 27.69 34.25
C LEU A 37 10.72 28.63 33.24
N ARG A 38 11.20 29.78 33.71
CA ARG A 38 11.90 30.79 32.89
C ARG A 38 13.22 30.26 32.34
N SER A 39 14.02 29.62 33.18
CA SER A 39 15.29 28.99 32.77
C SER A 39 15.06 27.96 31.65
N HIS A 40 14.07 27.08 31.81
CA HIS A 40 13.73 26.08 30.81
C HIS A 40 13.14 26.71 29.53
N PHE A 41 12.27 27.73 29.67
CA PHE A 41 11.69 28.46 28.54
C PHE A 41 12.78 29.14 27.69
N GLU A 42 13.70 29.84 28.32
CA GLU A 42 14.82 30.49 27.64
C GLU A 42 15.81 29.49 27.03
N THR A 43 15.87 28.26 27.54
CA THR A 43 16.76 27.24 26.94
C THR A 43 16.14 26.61 25.70
N HIS A 44 14.88 26.17 25.81
CA HIS A 44 14.26 25.31 24.79
C HIS A 44 13.37 26.08 23.80
N TYR A 45 12.86 27.25 24.19
CA TYR A 45 11.85 27.98 23.42
C TYR A 45 12.35 29.34 22.96
N ARG A 46 13.68 29.60 22.96
CA ARG A 46 14.30 30.71 22.22
C ARG A 46 13.88 30.71 20.75
N GLU A 47 13.80 31.89 20.14
CA GLU A 47 13.37 32.04 18.75
C GLU A 47 14.23 31.20 17.80
N THR A 48 15.55 31.20 18.01
CA THR A 48 16.49 30.36 17.27
C THR A 48 16.25 28.86 17.46
N SER A 49 15.83 28.42 18.66
CA SER A 49 15.47 27.02 18.92
C SER A 49 14.18 26.63 18.21
N LEU A 50 13.18 27.52 18.19
CA LEU A 50 11.90 27.28 17.50
C LEU A 50 12.04 27.32 15.98
N LEU A 51 12.89 28.20 15.44
CA LEU A 51 13.16 28.26 14.00
C LEU A 51 13.76 26.95 13.47
N ARG A 52 14.67 26.32 14.23
CA ARG A 52 15.26 25.02 13.89
C ARG A 52 14.23 23.89 13.77
N LEU A 53 13.08 24.00 14.44
CA LEU A 53 12.01 23.00 14.34
C LEU A 53 11.31 23.01 12.98
N PHE A 54 11.42 24.09 12.20
CA PHE A 54 10.89 24.12 10.82
C PHE A 54 11.78 23.34 9.84
N ASP A 55 13.04 23.11 10.21
CA ASP A 55 14.01 22.38 9.37
C ASP A 55 14.12 20.90 9.79
N ASP A 56 13.41 20.48 10.85
CA ASP A 56 13.39 19.11 11.34
C ASP A 56 12.25 18.30 10.66
N PRO A 57 12.56 17.29 9.83
CA PRO A 57 11.55 16.50 9.12
C PRO A 57 10.69 15.63 10.06
N PHE A 58 11.07 15.48 11.33
CA PHE A 58 10.33 14.70 12.32
C PHE A 58 9.43 15.56 13.21
N THR A 59 9.47 16.88 13.04
CA THR A 59 8.66 17.81 13.81
C THR A 59 7.57 18.44 12.93
N GLN A 60 6.34 18.43 13.42
CA GLN A 60 5.22 19.14 12.80
C GLN A 60 4.53 20.01 13.85
N GLY A 61 4.16 21.23 13.49
CA GLY A 61 3.35 22.08 14.34
C GLY A 61 2.00 22.42 13.75
N LEU A 62 1.03 22.58 14.64
CA LEU A 62 -0.36 22.94 14.35
C LEU A 62 -0.73 24.13 15.24
N VAL A 63 -1.44 25.11 14.68
CA VAL A 63 -2.02 26.23 15.42
C VAL A 63 -3.53 26.20 15.34
N ALA A 64 -4.18 26.63 16.41
CA ALA A 64 -5.61 26.84 16.47
C ALA A 64 -5.91 28.35 16.42
N GLU A 65 -6.63 28.76 15.41
CA GLU A 65 -7.09 30.14 15.22
C GLU A 65 -8.55 30.26 15.66
N ALA A 66 -8.82 31.22 16.54
CA ALA A 66 -10.15 31.56 17.02
C ALA A 66 -10.22 33.09 17.23
N ASP A 67 -11.33 33.69 16.81
CA ASP A 67 -11.53 35.14 16.86
C ASP A 67 -10.37 35.94 16.23
N ASP A 68 -9.93 35.51 15.03
CA ASP A 68 -8.83 36.08 14.24
C ASP A 68 -7.49 36.17 14.99
N ARG A 69 -7.29 35.28 15.98
CA ARG A 69 -6.07 35.19 16.79
C ARG A 69 -5.66 33.74 17.01
N ILE A 70 -4.37 33.52 17.21
CA ILE A 70 -3.87 32.19 17.59
C ILE A 70 -4.19 31.94 19.07
N ALA A 71 -5.15 31.04 19.30
CA ALA A 71 -5.66 30.67 20.61
C ALA A 71 -4.85 29.55 21.27
N GLY A 72 -4.14 28.74 20.47
CA GLY A 72 -3.36 27.62 20.96
C GLY A 72 -2.51 26.96 19.89
N PHE A 73 -1.69 26.00 20.29
CA PHE A 73 -0.86 25.21 19.37
C PHE A 73 -0.65 23.79 19.88
N ALA A 74 -0.27 22.90 18.96
CA ALA A 74 0.23 21.57 19.24
C ALA A 74 1.54 21.33 18.47
N ARG A 75 2.50 20.65 19.10
CA ARG A 75 3.73 20.19 18.46
C ARG A 75 3.77 18.67 18.47
N LEU A 76 3.89 18.09 17.28
CA LEU A 76 4.06 16.67 17.03
C LEU A 76 5.54 16.40 16.80
N TYR A 77 6.02 15.30 17.36
CA TYR A 77 7.39 14.83 17.20
C TYR A 77 7.38 13.32 16.96
N PHE A 78 7.98 12.88 15.87
CA PHE A 78 8.13 11.46 15.57
C PHE A 78 9.46 10.94 16.12
N ASN A 79 9.39 10.13 17.18
CA ASN A 79 10.55 9.43 17.71
C ASN A 79 10.81 8.17 16.87
N ARG A 80 11.92 8.17 16.13
CA ARG A 80 12.28 7.06 15.24
C ARG A 80 12.69 5.79 15.97
N ASP A 81 13.35 5.93 17.11
CA ASP A 81 13.88 4.78 17.86
C ASP A 81 12.73 3.98 18.49
N GLU A 82 11.68 4.69 18.90
CA GLU A 82 10.48 4.09 19.47
C GLU A 82 9.38 3.84 18.44
N ASN A 83 9.52 4.35 17.21
CA ASN A 83 8.47 4.35 16.20
C ASN A 83 7.14 4.95 16.69
N HIS A 84 7.21 6.04 17.47
CA HIS A 84 6.05 6.67 18.10
C HIS A 84 5.92 8.13 17.68
N LEU A 85 4.70 8.56 17.34
CA LEU A 85 4.37 9.97 17.22
C LEU A 85 3.86 10.53 18.55
N TYR A 86 4.58 11.51 19.08
CA TYR A 86 4.24 12.21 20.30
C TYR A 86 3.54 13.53 20.02
N VAL A 87 2.44 13.81 20.70
CA VAL A 87 2.01 15.20 20.95
C VAL A 87 2.91 15.75 22.07
N SER A 88 4.10 16.18 21.67
CA SER A 88 5.15 16.68 22.58
C SER A 88 4.79 17.99 23.28
N SER A 89 3.83 18.75 22.75
CA SER A 89 3.29 19.96 23.37
C SER A 89 1.86 20.20 22.90
N LEU A 90 0.97 20.61 23.82
CA LEU A 90 -0.40 21.02 23.52
C LEU A 90 -0.81 22.10 24.53
N TYR A 91 -0.92 23.34 24.08
CA TYR A 91 -1.19 24.49 24.95
C TYR A 91 -2.20 25.45 24.34
N LEU A 92 -3.05 26.01 25.20
CA LEU A 92 -4.03 27.04 24.86
C LEU A 92 -3.87 28.20 25.84
N LEU A 93 -4.03 29.43 25.35
CA LEU A 93 -4.18 30.59 26.23
C LEU A 93 -5.32 30.37 27.23
N PRO A 94 -5.20 30.81 28.49
CA PRO A 94 -6.18 30.53 29.55
C PRO A 94 -7.63 30.86 29.16
N GLN A 95 -7.87 31.98 28.49
CA GLN A 95 -9.21 32.43 28.07
C GLN A 95 -9.86 31.56 26.99
N PHE A 96 -9.09 30.71 26.29
CA PHE A 96 -9.58 29.81 25.24
C PHE A 96 -9.73 28.36 25.73
N GLN A 97 -9.46 28.09 27.01
CA GLN A 97 -9.68 26.77 27.61
C GLN A 97 -11.19 26.50 27.83
N GLY A 98 -11.58 25.23 27.82
CA GLY A 98 -12.99 24.83 27.99
C GLY A 98 -13.88 25.06 26.76
N GLN A 99 -13.31 25.50 25.63
CA GLN A 99 -14.06 25.81 24.39
C GLN A 99 -13.85 24.76 23.28
N GLU A 100 -13.58 23.50 23.64
CA GLU A 100 -13.26 22.39 22.71
C GLU A 100 -12.05 22.59 21.77
N ILE A 101 -11.35 23.74 21.80
CA ILE A 101 -10.17 24.01 20.94
C ILE A 101 -9.06 22.98 21.16
N GLY A 102 -8.77 22.61 22.40
CA GLY A 102 -7.75 21.60 22.72
C GLY A 102 -8.09 20.23 22.13
N ARG A 103 -9.38 19.89 22.12
CA ARG A 103 -9.88 18.65 21.48
C ARG A 103 -9.76 18.72 19.96
N ALA A 104 -9.97 19.90 19.36
CA ALA A 104 -9.78 20.11 17.92
C ALA A 104 -8.31 19.94 17.51
N LEU A 105 -7.38 20.50 18.26
CA LEU A 105 -5.93 20.29 18.06
C LEU A 105 -5.54 18.81 18.22
N LEU A 106 -6.04 18.15 19.26
CA LEU A 106 -5.77 16.73 19.49
C LEU A 106 -6.32 15.85 18.37
N LYS A 107 -7.53 16.11 17.87
CA LYS A 107 -8.09 15.41 16.70
C LYS A 107 -7.27 15.64 15.42
N ALA A 108 -6.70 16.83 15.24
CA ALA A 108 -5.82 17.10 14.11
C ALA A 108 -4.49 16.32 14.24
N ALA A 109 -3.96 16.18 15.45
CA ALA A 109 -2.82 15.33 15.73
C ALA A 109 -3.11 13.84 15.47
N GLU A 110 -4.26 13.34 15.91
CA GLU A 110 -4.73 11.97 15.64
C GLU A 110 -4.87 11.71 14.14
N ARG A 111 -5.39 12.67 13.37
CA ARG A 111 -5.47 12.58 11.91
C ARG A 111 -4.07 12.52 11.28
N HIS A 112 -3.15 13.37 11.71
CA HIS A 112 -1.78 13.35 11.23
C HIS A 112 -1.09 12.01 11.48
N ALA A 113 -1.30 11.41 12.66
CA ALA A 113 -0.81 10.08 12.99
C ALA A 113 -1.40 9.01 12.05
N ALA A 114 -2.71 9.06 11.81
CA ALA A 114 -3.39 8.13 10.90
C ALA A 114 -2.92 8.27 9.43
N GLU A 115 -2.71 9.50 8.94
CA GLU A 115 -2.14 9.78 7.61
C GLU A 115 -0.71 9.23 7.47
N LYS A 116 0.00 9.02 8.59
CA LYS A 116 1.32 8.39 8.65
C LYS A 116 1.28 6.87 8.89
N GLY A 117 0.09 6.26 8.90
CA GLY A 117 -0.08 4.81 9.12
C GLY A 117 0.18 4.37 10.56
N LEU A 118 0.16 5.29 11.53
CA LEU A 118 0.37 4.96 12.93
C LEU A 118 -0.95 4.54 13.59
N ASP A 119 -0.90 3.47 14.38
CA ASP A 119 -2.07 2.94 15.10
C ASP A 119 -2.32 3.62 16.44
N GLU A 120 -1.32 4.38 16.91
CA GLU A 120 -1.31 4.97 18.23
C GLU A 120 -0.69 6.36 18.16
N ILE A 121 -1.15 7.23 19.06
CA ILE A 121 -0.52 8.52 19.32
C ILE A 121 -0.14 8.60 20.80
N TRP A 122 1.04 9.13 21.07
CA TRP A 122 1.64 9.16 22.39
C TRP A 122 1.66 10.57 22.98
N ILE A 123 1.62 10.67 24.30
CA ILE A 123 1.72 11.93 25.04
C ILE A 123 2.49 11.73 26.34
N GLY A 124 2.96 12.84 26.90
CA GLY A 124 3.40 12.91 28.28
C GLY A 124 2.69 14.01 29.05
N VAL A 125 2.30 13.76 30.30
CA VAL A 125 1.65 14.74 31.18
C VAL A 125 2.23 14.70 32.59
N MET A 126 2.52 15.87 33.17
CA MET A 126 2.99 15.94 34.56
C MET A 126 1.89 15.48 35.51
N VAL A 127 2.20 14.62 36.49
CA VAL A 127 1.21 14.08 37.45
C VAL A 127 0.48 15.20 38.20
N LYS A 128 1.18 16.30 38.49
CA LYS A 128 0.59 17.47 39.18
C LYS A 128 -0.34 18.30 38.29
N ASN A 129 -0.29 18.16 36.96
CA ASN A 129 -1.24 18.77 36.03
C ASN A 129 -2.55 17.96 35.96
N ARG A 130 -3.34 18.00 37.06
CA ARG A 130 -4.61 17.28 37.16
C ARG A 130 -5.61 17.63 36.05
N PRO A 131 -5.80 18.90 35.64
CA PRO A 131 -6.68 19.24 34.52
C PRO A 131 -6.26 18.59 33.21
N GLY A 132 -4.96 18.64 32.88
CA GLY A 132 -4.40 17.98 31.69
C GLY A 132 -4.59 16.47 31.72
N LEU A 133 -4.32 15.83 32.87
CA LEU A 133 -4.50 14.39 33.04
C LEU A 133 -5.96 13.95 32.80
N LEU A 134 -6.93 14.71 33.35
CA LEU A 134 -8.35 14.45 33.13
C LEU A 134 -8.77 14.67 31.68
N PHE A 135 -8.25 15.72 31.04
CA PHE A 135 -8.48 15.97 29.61
C PHE A 135 -8.03 14.79 28.75
N TYR A 136 -6.81 14.30 28.94
CA TYR A 136 -6.27 13.19 28.16
C TYR A 136 -6.99 11.86 28.44
N ARG A 137 -7.32 11.57 29.72
CA ARG A 137 -8.13 10.38 30.05
C ARG A 137 -9.51 10.42 29.39
N LYS A 138 -10.19 11.57 29.42
CA LYS A 138 -11.47 11.77 28.71
C LYS A 138 -11.32 11.65 27.19
N ALA A 139 -10.16 12.00 26.64
CA ALA A 139 -9.86 11.85 25.23
C ALA A 139 -9.54 10.39 24.82
N GLY A 140 -9.37 9.47 25.78
CA GLY A 140 -9.15 8.04 25.56
C GLY A 140 -7.70 7.58 25.72
N PHE A 141 -6.82 8.39 26.34
CA PHE A 141 -5.44 8.00 26.61
C PHE A 141 -5.32 7.10 27.83
N VAL A 142 -4.45 6.09 27.72
CA VAL A 142 -4.04 5.20 28.79
C VAL A 142 -2.56 5.46 29.10
N PHE A 143 -2.22 5.63 30.37
CA PHE A 143 -0.86 5.89 30.83
C PHE A 143 -0.21 4.59 31.31
N VAL A 144 0.97 4.29 30.77
CA VAL A 144 1.64 2.99 30.95
C VAL A 144 3.03 3.11 31.57
N GLN A 145 3.60 4.31 31.59
CA GLN A 145 4.92 4.57 32.17
C GLN A 145 4.88 5.84 33.01
N GLU A 146 5.70 5.86 34.06
CA GLU A 146 5.97 7.03 34.88
C GLU A 146 7.48 7.27 34.90
N GLY A 147 7.90 8.52 34.76
CA GLY A 147 9.31 8.91 34.76
C GLY A 147 9.53 10.33 35.27
N PRO A 148 10.78 10.68 35.62
CA PRO A 148 11.12 12.04 36.03
C PRO A 148 11.17 13.00 34.82
N PHE A 149 10.62 14.20 34.98
CA PHE A 149 10.76 15.31 34.03
C PHE A 149 11.29 16.56 34.74
N THR A 150 12.33 17.18 34.18
CA THR A 150 13.06 18.28 34.82
C THR A 150 12.85 19.59 34.07
N MET A 151 12.41 20.62 34.80
CA MET A 151 12.39 22.02 34.34
C MET A 151 13.27 22.86 35.26
N GLY A 152 14.31 23.49 34.72
CA GLY A 152 15.33 24.16 35.53
C GLY A 152 15.97 23.18 36.51
N LYS A 153 15.86 23.43 37.81
CA LYS A 153 16.32 22.55 38.89
C LYS A 153 15.21 21.69 39.50
N THR A 154 13.96 21.88 39.09
CA THR A 154 12.81 21.18 39.64
C THR A 154 12.48 19.94 38.82
N THR A 155 12.48 18.78 39.46
CA THR A 155 12.03 17.51 38.89
C THR A 155 10.65 17.15 39.38
N VAL A 156 9.76 16.80 38.46
CA VAL A 156 8.39 16.33 38.74
C VAL A 156 8.14 14.98 38.09
N SER A 157 7.19 14.22 38.61
CA SER A 157 6.74 12.99 37.96
C SER A 157 5.91 13.28 36.70
N HIS A 158 6.14 12.50 35.66
CA HIS A 158 5.56 12.60 34.33
C HIS A 158 5.03 11.23 33.89
N LEU A 159 3.76 11.18 33.52
CA LEU A 159 3.13 9.98 32.98
C LEU A 159 3.21 10.00 31.46
N ILE A 160 3.65 8.90 30.89
CA ILE A 160 3.70 8.66 29.44
C ILE A 160 2.62 7.65 29.10
N GLY A 161 1.86 7.95 28.05
CA GLY A 161 0.71 7.16 27.64
C GLY A 161 0.39 7.30 26.18
N TYR A 162 -0.50 6.43 25.71
CA TYR A 162 -0.93 6.38 24.33
C TYR A 162 -2.45 6.30 24.21
N LYS A 163 -2.94 6.60 23.01
CA LYS A 163 -4.31 6.35 22.59
C LYS A 163 -4.28 5.59 21.28
N LYS A 164 -5.01 4.46 21.24
CA LYS A 164 -5.26 3.74 19.99
C LYS A 164 -6.16 4.57 19.09
N LEU A 165 -5.76 4.72 17.83
CA LEU A 165 -6.50 5.43 16.81
C LEU A 165 -7.57 4.50 16.22
N GLY A 166 -8.70 5.07 15.80
CA GLY A 166 -9.93 4.35 15.40
C GLY A 166 -9.82 3.42 14.18
N ARG A 167 -8.62 3.16 13.68
CA ARG A 167 -8.33 2.14 12.66
C ARG A 167 -8.94 0.80 13.06
N SER A 168 -8.88 0.43 14.33
CA SER A 168 -9.53 -0.79 14.85
C SER A 168 -11.05 -0.80 14.62
N ILE A 169 -11.75 0.34 14.73
CA ILE A 169 -13.21 0.40 14.49
C ILE A 169 -13.53 0.21 13.01
N LEU A 170 -12.81 0.90 12.12
CA LEU A 170 -12.98 0.76 10.67
C LEU A 170 -12.61 -0.65 10.20
N ILE A 171 -11.51 -1.21 10.72
CA ILE A 171 -11.12 -2.61 10.47
C ILE A 171 -12.26 -3.52 10.93
N ASN A 172 -12.75 -3.39 12.16
CA ASN A 172 -13.84 -4.23 12.67
C ASN A 172 -15.13 -4.13 11.84
N GLN A 173 -15.42 -2.98 11.21
CA GLN A 173 -16.57 -2.81 10.32
C GLN A 173 -16.37 -3.50 8.96
N LYS A 174 -15.12 -3.51 8.46
CA LYS A 174 -14.75 -4.06 7.13
C LYS A 174 -14.27 -5.51 7.18
N VAL A 175 -14.06 -6.07 8.37
CA VAL A 175 -13.59 -7.44 8.54
C VAL A 175 -14.77 -8.40 8.66
N TYR A 176 -14.83 -9.35 7.73
CA TYR A 176 -15.70 -10.51 7.79
C TYR A 176 -15.10 -11.60 8.70
N SER A 177 -13.80 -11.84 8.59
CA SER A 177 -13.07 -12.84 9.38
C SER A 177 -11.57 -12.53 9.39
N THR A 178 -10.81 -13.16 10.28
CA THR A 178 -9.35 -12.98 10.37
C THR A 178 -8.65 -14.29 10.05
N PHE A 179 -7.51 -14.20 9.38
CA PHE A 179 -6.61 -15.32 9.11
C PHE A 179 -5.18 -14.95 9.51
N ASP A 180 -4.66 -15.59 10.56
CA ASP A 180 -3.31 -15.33 11.10
C ASP A 180 -2.31 -16.46 10.76
N GLY A 181 -2.73 -17.42 9.93
CA GLY A 181 -1.94 -18.57 9.49
C GLY A 181 -2.63 -19.91 9.75
N GLY A 182 -2.12 -20.96 9.11
CA GLY A 182 -2.68 -22.32 9.17
C GLY A 182 -3.27 -22.74 7.82
N GLU A 183 -4.11 -23.79 7.83
CA GLU A 183 -4.77 -24.27 6.62
C GLU A 183 -6.15 -23.62 6.43
N GLY A 184 -6.60 -23.53 5.17
CA GLY A 184 -8.00 -23.20 4.85
C GLY A 184 -8.29 -21.76 4.42
N LEU A 185 -7.27 -20.96 4.08
CA LEU A 185 -7.48 -19.60 3.56
C LEU A 185 -8.39 -19.58 2.32
N SER A 186 -8.13 -20.48 1.35
CA SER A 186 -8.95 -20.62 0.15
C SER A 186 -10.42 -20.94 0.47
N GLY A 187 -10.66 -21.86 1.40
CA GLY A 187 -12.01 -22.16 1.90
C GLY A 187 -12.68 -20.96 2.56
N LEU A 188 -11.92 -20.13 3.29
CA LEU A 188 -12.43 -18.90 3.89
C LEU A 188 -12.78 -17.84 2.83
N CYS A 189 -11.95 -17.69 1.81
CA CYS A 189 -12.20 -16.81 0.65
C CYS A 189 -13.48 -17.22 -0.10
N LEU A 190 -13.72 -18.53 -0.27
CA LEU A 190 -14.95 -19.03 -0.89
C LEU A 190 -16.20 -18.71 -0.05
N LYS A 191 -16.12 -18.83 1.28
CA LYS A 191 -17.21 -18.43 2.19
C LYS A 191 -17.46 -16.92 2.14
N LEU A 192 -16.40 -16.11 2.14
CA LEU A 192 -16.50 -14.66 1.97
C LEU A 192 -17.22 -14.31 0.67
N LEU A 193 -16.83 -14.95 -0.45
CA LEU A 193 -17.46 -14.71 -1.75
C LEU A 193 -18.95 -15.05 -1.76
N ALA A 194 -19.34 -16.16 -1.14
CA ALA A 194 -20.74 -16.55 -1.02
C ALA A 194 -21.54 -15.51 -0.23
N GLU A 195 -21.04 -15.10 0.95
CA GLU A 195 -21.69 -14.09 1.79
C GLU A 195 -21.78 -12.73 1.08
N GLN A 196 -20.69 -12.26 0.49
CA GLN A 196 -20.65 -10.95 -0.16
C GLN A 196 -21.52 -10.90 -1.42
N LYS A 197 -21.74 -12.02 -2.12
CA LYS A 197 -22.73 -12.07 -3.22
C LYS A 197 -24.15 -11.85 -2.70
N GLU A 198 -24.45 -12.27 -1.47
CA GLU A 198 -25.74 -12.07 -0.84
C GLU A 198 -25.90 -10.66 -0.29
N THR A 199 -24.86 -10.10 0.35
CA THR A 199 -24.97 -8.86 1.14
C THR A 199 -24.46 -7.61 0.42
N TRP A 200 -23.66 -7.75 -0.65
CA TRP A 200 -23.12 -6.63 -1.41
C TRP A 200 -23.54 -6.66 -2.89
N SER A 201 -24.46 -5.77 -3.26
CA SER A 201 -25.09 -5.73 -4.58
C SER A 201 -24.12 -5.50 -5.74
N ASP A 202 -23.03 -4.75 -5.54
CA ASP A 202 -22.08 -4.46 -6.62
C ASP A 202 -21.29 -5.70 -7.01
N LEU A 203 -20.86 -6.49 -6.02
CA LEU A 203 -20.22 -7.78 -6.29
C LEU A 203 -21.18 -8.74 -6.98
N ARG A 204 -22.43 -8.81 -6.52
CA ARG A 204 -23.44 -9.66 -7.17
C ARG A 204 -23.56 -9.33 -8.66
N ARG A 205 -23.74 -8.05 -9.00
CA ARG A 205 -23.83 -7.57 -10.39
C ARG A 205 -22.57 -7.90 -11.20
N GLY A 206 -21.39 -7.68 -10.62
CA GLY A 206 -20.11 -7.99 -11.28
C GLY A 206 -19.90 -9.48 -11.54
N CYS A 207 -20.32 -10.34 -10.61
CA CYS A 207 -20.30 -11.79 -10.83
C CYS A 207 -21.35 -12.22 -11.87
N GLU A 208 -22.53 -11.60 -11.89
CA GLU A 208 -23.56 -11.88 -12.89
C GLU A 208 -23.14 -11.48 -14.31
N SER A 209 -22.38 -10.39 -14.46
CA SER A 209 -21.87 -9.97 -15.78
C SER A 209 -20.91 -10.97 -16.42
N LEU A 210 -20.32 -11.90 -15.65
CA LEU A 210 -19.52 -12.98 -16.22
C LEU A 210 -20.33 -13.90 -17.14
N LYS A 211 -21.67 -13.92 -17.05
CA LYS A 211 -22.53 -14.68 -17.98
C LYS A 211 -22.52 -14.11 -19.40
N GLU A 212 -22.12 -12.87 -19.57
CA GLU A 212 -22.02 -12.19 -20.88
C GLU A 212 -20.62 -12.38 -21.52
N VAL A 213 -19.68 -12.96 -20.76
CA VAL A 213 -18.32 -13.19 -21.23
C VAL A 213 -18.33 -14.22 -22.35
N ARG A 214 -17.57 -13.94 -23.40
CA ARG A 214 -17.31 -14.87 -24.51
C ARG A 214 -15.83 -15.07 -24.67
N GLU A 215 -15.46 -16.29 -25.04
CA GLU A 215 -14.07 -16.67 -25.20
C GLU A 215 -13.84 -17.31 -26.56
N ARG A 216 -12.65 -17.12 -27.11
CA ARG A 216 -12.17 -17.86 -28.29
C ARG A 216 -10.66 -17.99 -28.22
N ASP A 217 -10.17 -19.14 -28.66
CA ASP A 217 -8.73 -19.40 -28.69
C ASP A 217 -8.13 -18.91 -30.02
N LEU A 218 -6.88 -18.46 -29.95
CA LEU A 218 -6.03 -18.08 -31.06
C LEU A 218 -4.74 -18.87 -31.02
N SER A 219 -4.39 -19.49 -32.14
CA SER A 219 -3.09 -20.14 -32.33
C SER A 219 -2.11 -19.15 -32.94
N CYS A 220 -1.09 -18.78 -32.17
CA CYS A 220 0.03 -17.96 -32.59
C CYS A 220 1.23 -18.85 -32.98
N ALA A 221 2.28 -18.24 -33.53
CA ALA A 221 3.52 -18.91 -33.85
C ALA A 221 4.19 -19.44 -32.56
N GLY A 222 4.00 -20.73 -32.29
CA GLY A 222 4.61 -21.44 -31.16
C GLY A 222 3.83 -21.39 -29.85
N PHE A 223 2.73 -20.62 -29.73
CA PHE A 223 1.93 -20.52 -28.51
C PHE A 223 0.45 -20.32 -28.78
N CYS A 224 -0.40 -20.49 -27.75
CA CYS A 224 -1.83 -20.19 -27.84
C CYS A 224 -2.19 -19.07 -26.86
N VAL A 225 -3.18 -18.26 -27.24
CA VAL A 225 -3.78 -17.22 -26.42
C VAL A 225 -5.29 -17.40 -26.45
N ARG A 226 -5.94 -17.19 -25.31
CA ARG A 226 -7.39 -17.09 -25.22
C ARG A 226 -7.78 -15.62 -25.20
N LEU A 227 -8.64 -15.22 -26.13
CA LEU A 227 -9.29 -13.93 -26.05
C LEU A 227 -10.54 -14.03 -25.19
N GLN A 228 -10.74 -13.05 -24.32
CA GLN A 228 -11.95 -12.90 -23.53
C GLN A 228 -12.62 -11.57 -23.84
N TYR A 229 -13.87 -11.61 -24.33
CA TYR A 229 -14.73 -10.44 -24.35
C TYR A 229 -15.35 -10.26 -22.97
N ASN A 230 -15.06 -9.14 -22.29
CA ASN A 230 -15.58 -8.86 -20.96
C ASN A 230 -15.91 -7.35 -20.80
N PRO A 231 -17.17 -6.94 -21.04
CA PRO A 231 -17.57 -5.52 -21.01
C PRO A 231 -17.41 -4.89 -19.62
N GLY A 232 -17.50 -5.68 -18.54
CA GLY A 232 -17.30 -5.22 -17.16
C GLY A 232 -15.91 -4.63 -16.91
N ARG A 233 -14.93 -4.92 -17.78
CA ARG A 233 -13.54 -4.47 -17.64
C ARG A 233 -13.26 -3.12 -18.29
N ILE A 234 -14.26 -2.43 -18.85
CA ILE A 234 -14.07 -1.14 -19.53
C ILE A 234 -13.36 -0.11 -18.63
N LYS A 235 -13.82 0.06 -17.38
CA LYS A 235 -13.26 1.04 -16.43
C LYS A 235 -11.78 0.77 -16.12
N SER A 236 -11.42 -0.50 -15.92
CA SER A 236 -10.02 -0.88 -15.66
C SER A 236 -9.14 -0.70 -16.88
N SER A 237 -9.63 -1.05 -18.07
CA SER A 237 -8.84 -0.97 -19.30
C SER A 237 -8.61 0.46 -19.77
N THR A 238 -9.50 1.40 -19.44
CA THR A 238 -9.37 2.82 -19.80
C THR A 238 -8.78 3.69 -18.70
N ALA A 239 -8.49 3.15 -17.51
CA ALA A 239 -8.00 3.94 -16.37
C ALA A 239 -6.72 4.73 -16.71
N THR A 240 -6.68 6.01 -16.36
CA THR A 240 -5.51 6.89 -16.56
C THR A 240 -4.50 6.70 -15.42
N VAL A 241 -3.20 6.73 -15.74
CA VAL A 241 -2.08 6.55 -14.78
C VAL A 241 -1.28 7.86 -14.61
N SER A 242 -1.80 9.00 -15.09
CA SER A 242 -1.09 10.29 -15.08
C SER A 242 -1.27 11.07 -13.77
N GLY A 243 -0.17 11.62 -13.26
CA GLY A 243 -0.06 12.21 -11.90
C GLY A 243 -0.91 13.44 -11.57
N LYS A 244 -1.54 14.13 -12.53
CA LYS A 244 -2.48 15.22 -12.22
C LYS A 244 -3.78 14.71 -11.59
N ASP A 245 -4.27 13.55 -12.01
CA ASP A 245 -5.49 12.94 -11.46
C ASP A 245 -5.21 12.12 -10.18
N MET A 246 -3.97 11.69 -9.94
CA MET A 246 -3.62 10.82 -8.80
C MET A 246 -3.69 11.54 -7.45
N ASN A 247 -3.27 12.82 -7.37
CA ASN A 247 -3.32 13.59 -6.13
C ASN A 247 -4.75 13.98 -5.72
N GLU A 248 -5.72 13.92 -6.64
CA GLU A 248 -7.14 14.25 -6.37
C GLU A 248 -8.04 13.02 -6.28
N ARG A 249 -7.58 11.85 -6.74
CA ARG A 249 -8.37 10.61 -6.73
C ARG A 249 -8.35 9.98 -5.34
N ARG A 250 -9.54 9.82 -4.75
CA ARG A 250 -9.71 8.96 -3.58
C ARG A 250 -9.35 7.51 -3.96
N CYS A 251 -8.27 6.98 -3.39
CA CYS A 251 -7.88 5.59 -3.61
C CYS A 251 -8.98 4.66 -3.11
N PHE A 252 -9.51 3.82 -4.00
CA PHE A 252 -10.65 2.93 -3.72
C PHE A 252 -10.25 1.67 -2.93
N LEU A 253 -8.96 1.47 -2.65
CA LEU A 253 -8.45 0.39 -1.80
C LEU A 253 -8.18 0.84 -0.36
N CYS A 254 -8.19 2.14 -0.06
CA CYS A 254 -8.09 2.63 1.31
C CYS A 254 -9.31 2.22 2.12
N LEU A 255 -9.06 1.81 3.37
CA LEU A 255 -10.07 1.25 4.28
C LEU A 255 -11.31 2.13 4.44
N ASP A 256 -11.10 3.45 4.52
CA ASP A 256 -12.13 4.49 4.65
C ASP A 256 -12.85 4.82 3.35
N HIS A 257 -12.33 4.37 2.20
CA HIS A 257 -12.92 4.53 0.88
C HIS A 257 -13.54 3.25 0.32
N LEU A 258 -13.35 2.09 0.99
CA LEU A 258 -14.02 0.86 0.61
C LEU A 258 -15.54 1.04 0.64
N PRO A 259 -16.27 0.59 -0.41
CA PRO A 259 -17.73 0.56 -0.42
C PRO A 259 -18.32 0.03 0.89
N GLU A 260 -19.40 0.65 1.36
CA GLU A 260 -19.98 0.36 2.69
C GLU A 260 -20.20 -1.13 2.93
N GLY A 261 -20.82 -1.83 1.97
CA GLY A 261 -21.11 -3.26 2.05
C GLY A 261 -19.93 -4.19 1.76
N GLN A 262 -18.80 -3.68 1.28
CA GLN A 262 -17.63 -4.50 0.99
C GLN A 262 -16.89 -4.84 2.29
N LYS A 263 -16.72 -6.15 2.51
CA LYS A 263 -15.95 -6.72 3.61
C LYS A 263 -14.84 -7.62 3.08
N GLY A 264 -13.87 -7.92 3.94
CA GLY A 264 -12.73 -8.77 3.61
C GLY A 264 -12.27 -9.65 4.75
N ILE A 265 -11.34 -10.54 4.44
CA ILE A 265 -10.61 -11.31 5.45
C ILE A 265 -9.39 -10.48 5.86
N LEU A 266 -9.26 -10.18 7.15
CA LEU A 266 -8.04 -9.59 7.71
C LEU A 266 -6.95 -10.65 7.69
N TYR A 267 -6.01 -10.51 6.76
CA TYR A 267 -4.91 -11.42 6.59
C TYR A 267 -3.69 -10.89 7.34
N ARG A 268 -3.32 -11.61 8.42
CA ARG A 268 -2.14 -11.37 9.26
C ARG A 268 -2.00 -9.93 9.74
N GLY A 269 -3.12 -9.29 10.07
CA GLY A 269 -3.17 -7.93 10.63
C GLY A 269 -2.92 -6.78 9.65
N ASP A 270 -2.27 -7.01 8.50
CA ASP A 270 -1.78 -5.93 7.63
C ASP A 270 -2.50 -5.82 6.28
N TYR A 271 -3.26 -6.85 5.87
CA TYR A 271 -3.92 -6.91 4.55
C TYR A 271 -5.40 -7.26 4.67
N LEU A 272 -6.19 -6.81 3.70
CA LEU A 272 -7.55 -7.28 3.47
C LEU A 272 -7.62 -8.07 2.17
N ILE A 273 -8.12 -9.30 2.26
CA ILE A 273 -8.53 -10.08 1.09
C ILE A 273 -10.00 -9.76 0.81
N LEU A 274 -10.24 -9.11 -0.33
CA LEU A 274 -11.52 -8.59 -0.76
C LEU A 274 -11.99 -9.33 -2.01
N CYS A 275 -13.30 -9.54 -2.16
CA CYS A 275 -13.85 -9.98 -3.44
C CYS A 275 -13.69 -8.87 -4.49
N ASN A 276 -13.19 -9.23 -5.68
CA ASN A 276 -13.06 -8.27 -6.78
C ASN A 276 -14.45 -7.99 -7.39
N PRO A 277 -14.96 -6.75 -7.34
CA PRO A 277 -16.29 -6.43 -7.85
C PRO A 277 -16.39 -6.43 -9.37
N MET A 278 -15.27 -6.42 -10.09
CA MET A 278 -15.22 -6.48 -11.56
C MET A 278 -14.38 -7.69 -11.99
N PRO A 279 -14.85 -8.90 -11.69
CA PRO A 279 -14.03 -10.11 -11.83
C PRO A 279 -13.76 -10.45 -13.31
N VAL A 280 -12.62 -11.10 -13.51
CA VAL A 280 -12.28 -11.80 -14.78
C VAL A 280 -12.64 -13.28 -14.68
N PHE A 281 -12.56 -13.84 -13.48
CA PHE A 281 -12.80 -15.24 -13.16
C PHE A 281 -13.95 -15.36 -12.15
N PRO A 282 -14.71 -16.45 -12.12
CA PRO A 282 -15.79 -16.65 -11.14
C PRO A 282 -15.35 -16.50 -9.68
N PHE A 283 -14.09 -16.85 -9.39
CA PHE A 283 -13.42 -16.62 -8.13
C PHE A 283 -12.26 -15.66 -8.38
N HIS A 284 -12.33 -14.45 -7.86
CA HIS A 284 -11.31 -13.44 -8.10
C HIS A 284 -11.26 -12.51 -6.89
N PHE A 285 -10.08 -12.44 -6.25
CA PHE A 285 -9.86 -11.64 -5.06
C PHE A 285 -8.82 -10.56 -5.31
N THR A 286 -8.96 -9.45 -4.60
CA THR A 286 -7.97 -8.39 -4.47
C THR A 286 -7.44 -8.43 -3.04
N ILE A 287 -6.13 -8.49 -2.88
CA ILE A 287 -5.47 -8.52 -1.56
C ILE A 287 -4.76 -7.19 -1.39
N SER A 288 -5.34 -6.27 -0.64
CA SER A 288 -4.82 -4.90 -0.48
C SER A 288 -4.21 -4.68 0.90
N HIS A 289 -3.06 -4.01 0.97
CA HIS A 289 -2.48 -3.56 2.23
C HIS A 289 -3.44 -2.59 2.94
N LEU A 290 -3.49 -2.56 4.26
CA LEU A 290 -4.38 -1.66 5.01
C LEU A 290 -3.94 -0.19 4.93
N ASP A 291 -2.63 0.06 5.00
CA ASP A 291 -2.06 1.39 4.73
C ASP A 291 -1.98 1.68 3.24
N HIS A 292 -2.14 2.96 2.90
CA HIS A 292 -1.86 3.49 1.57
C HIS A 292 -0.34 3.54 1.35
N ARG A 293 0.20 2.54 0.66
CA ARG A 293 1.63 2.41 0.32
C ARG A 293 1.80 2.21 -1.18
N ALA A 294 2.92 2.68 -1.73
CA ALA A 294 3.19 2.54 -3.16
C ALA A 294 3.08 1.08 -3.64
N GLN A 295 2.56 0.87 -4.86
CA GLN A 295 2.53 -0.44 -5.50
C GLN A 295 3.96 -0.83 -5.90
N ALA A 296 4.64 -1.58 -5.02
CA ALA A 296 5.98 -2.11 -5.24
C ALA A 296 6.11 -3.49 -4.58
N ILE A 297 6.63 -4.48 -5.33
CA ILE A 297 6.80 -5.87 -4.88
C ILE A 297 8.11 -6.11 -4.14
N ALA A 298 9.10 -5.21 -4.31
CA ALA A 298 10.45 -5.42 -3.77
C ALA A 298 10.46 -5.69 -2.26
N GLU A 299 9.74 -4.89 -1.46
CA GLU A 299 9.65 -5.09 -0.01
C GLU A 299 8.78 -6.31 0.36
N PRO A 300 7.52 -6.44 -0.09
CA PRO A 300 6.58 -7.49 0.35
C PRO A 300 6.67 -8.83 -0.42
N VAL A 301 7.79 -9.14 -1.09
CA VAL A 301 7.91 -10.40 -1.86
C VAL A 301 7.80 -11.65 -0.96
N ASP A 302 8.32 -11.58 0.26
CA ASP A 302 8.21 -12.66 1.25
C ASP A 302 6.74 -12.95 1.58
N LEU A 303 5.93 -11.89 1.72
CA LEU A 303 4.51 -12.00 1.93
C LEU A 303 3.78 -12.54 0.71
N PHE A 304 4.17 -12.12 -0.50
CA PHE A 304 3.60 -12.66 -1.74
C PHE A 304 3.81 -14.18 -1.83
N LEU A 305 5.02 -14.66 -1.51
CA LEU A 305 5.33 -16.10 -1.43
C LEU A 305 4.54 -16.79 -0.32
N ARG A 306 4.34 -16.14 0.83
CA ARG A 306 3.51 -16.67 1.92
C ARG A 306 2.04 -16.78 1.53
N LEU A 307 1.49 -15.78 0.84
CA LEU A 307 0.13 -15.81 0.29
C LEU A 307 -0.06 -16.98 -0.67
N MET A 308 0.93 -17.24 -1.54
CA MET A 308 0.89 -18.40 -2.44
C MET A 308 0.74 -19.71 -1.65
N ALA A 309 1.53 -19.89 -0.59
CA ALA A 309 1.47 -21.08 0.26
C ALA A 309 0.15 -21.18 1.06
N ASP A 310 -0.33 -20.07 1.63
CA ASP A 310 -1.55 -20.03 2.43
C ASP A 310 -2.81 -20.27 1.57
N PHE A 311 -2.85 -19.77 0.32
CA PHE A 311 -3.91 -20.12 -0.65
C PHE A 311 -3.83 -21.58 -1.08
N GLY A 312 -2.60 -22.07 -1.30
CA GLY A 312 -2.34 -23.47 -1.61
C GLY A 312 -2.59 -23.85 -3.08
N PRO A 313 -2.58 -25.16 -3.39
CA PRO A 313 -2.77 -25.66 -4.75
C PRO A 313 -4.16 -25.31 -5.31
N GLY A 314 -4.23 -25.15 -6.63
CA GLY A 314 -5.47 -24.73 -7.33
C GLY A 314 -5.67 -23.21 -7.40
N TRP A 315 -4.71 -22.43 -6.90
CA TRP A 315 -4.74 -20.97 -6.93
C TRP A 315 -3.47 -20.39 -7.57
N ILE A 316 -3.63 -19.24 -8.20
CA ILE A 316 -2.57 -18.43 -8.76
C ILE A 316 -2.64 -17.02 -8.18
N LEU A 317 -1.51 -16.52 -7.70
CA LEU A 317 -1.36 -15.18 -7.16
C LEU A 317 -0.77 -14.29 -8.26
N LEU A 318 -1.24 -13.05 -8.35
CA LEU A 318 -0.92 -12.15 -9.44
C LEU A 318 -0.45 -10.80 -8.89
N TYR A 319 0.61 -10.27 -9.47
CA TYR A 319 1.10 -8.93 -9.22
C TYR A 319 1.26 -8.16 -10.53
N ASN A 320 0.80 -6.90 -10.51
CA ASN A 320 0.99 -5.95 -11.59
C ASN A 320 1.80 -4.77 -11.04
N GLY A 321 2.95 -4.47 -11.63
CA GLY A 321 3.68 -3.24 -11.33
C GLY A 321 2.83 -2.00 -11.63
N PRO A 322 3.18 -0.83 -11.05
CA PRO A 322 2.35 0.38 -11.10
C PRO A 322 2.09 0.87 -12.54
N LYS A 323 3.04 0.61 -13.44
CA LYS A 323 2.94 0.94 -14.88
C LYS A 323 2.61 -0.28 -15.74
N CYS A 324 2.08 -1.37 -15.17
CA CYS A 324 1.84 -2.66 -15.86
C CYS A 324 0.44 -3.24 -15.59
N GLY A 325 -0.60 -2.39 -15.63
CA GLY A 325 -1.99 -2.85 -15.46
C GLY A 325 -2.44 -3.00 -13.99
N ALA A 326 -1.74 -2.37 -13.04
CA ALA A 326 -2.23 -2.22 -11.67
C ALA A 326 -3.51 -1.38 -11.64
N SER A 327 -4.52 -1.81 -10.89
CA SER A 327 -5.79 -1.06 -10.79
C SER A 327 -5.68 0.17 -9.87
N ALA A 328 -4.78 0.12 -8.89
CA ALA A 328 -4.38 1.23 -8.04
C ALA A 328 -2.84 1.31 -8.05
N PRO A 329 -2.24 2.17 -8.90
CA PRO A 329 -0.78 2.22 -9.06
C PRO A 329 -0.05 2.81 -7.84
N ASP A 330 -0.79 3.37 -6.89
CA ASP A 330 -0.32 4.04 -5.68
C ASP A 330 -0.68 3.30 -4.38
N HIS A 331 -1.35 2.15 -4.46
CA HIS A 331 -1.75 1.36 -3.30
C HIS A 331 -1.35 -0.11 -3.48
N LEU A 332 -0.50 -0.63 -2.58
CA LEU A 332 -0.02 -2.01 -2.59
C LEU A 332 -1.16 -3.04 -2.58
N HIS A 333 -1.27 -3.83 -3.65
CA HIS A 333 -2.21 -4.91 -3.77
C HIS A 333 -1.74 -6.05 -4.69
N PHE A 334 -2.25 -7.23 -4.40
CA PHE A 334 -2.14 -8.45 -5.19
C PHE A 334 -3.53 -8.91 -5.65
N GLN A 335 -3.57 -9.91 -6.52
CA GLN A 335 -4.81 -10.58 -6.91
C GLN A 335 -4.65 -12.09 -6.74
N ALA A 336 -5.75 -12.79 -6.47
CA ALA A 336 -5.80 -14.25 -6.45
C ALA A 336 -6.94 -14.76 -7.32
N ALA A 337 -6.68 -15.82 -8.07
CA ALA A 337 -7.64 -16.49 -8.95
C ALA A 337 -7.39 -18.01 -8.96
N PRO A 338 -8.34 -18.82 -9.46
CA PRO A 338 -8.09 -20.22 -9.76
C PRO A 338 -6.92 -20.39 -10.73
N SER A 339 -6.07 -21.38 -10.47
CA SER A 339 -5.05 -21.80 -11.43
C SER A 339 -5.66 -22.66 -12.54
N GLY A 340 -4.96 -22.78 -13.67
CA GLY A 340 -5.36 -23.56 -14.83
C GLY A 340 -6.20 -22.80 -15.86
N GLU A 341 -6.54 -21.54 -15.57
CA GLU A 341 -7.37 -20.69 -16.44
C GLU A 341 -6.55 -19.98 -17.53
N MET A 342 -5.25 -19.72 -17.28
CA MET A 342 -4.40 -19.03 -18.23
C MET A 342 -3.60 -20.03 -19.09
N PRO A 343 -3.59 -19.89 -20.43
CA PRO A 343 -2.86 -20.81 -21.32
C PRO A 343 -1.40 -21.05 -20.93
N ILE A 344 -0.71 -20.03 -20.43
CA ILE A 344 0.71 -20.14 -20.07
C ILE A 344 0.98 -21.22 -19.01
N GLU A 345 0.03 -21.47 -18.10
CA GLU A 345 0.21 -22.39 -16.97
C GLU A 345 0.45 -23.83 -17.43
N LYS A 346 -0.07 -24.19 -18.61
CA LYS A 346 0.21 -25.46 -19.28
C LYS A 346 1.51 -25.39 -20.08
N GLN A 347 1.71 -24.30 -20.82
CA GLN A 347 2.86 -24.16 -21.74
C GLN A 347 4.20 -24.13 -21.00
N VAL A 348 4.27 -23.53 -19.82
CA VAL A 348 5.50 -23.48 -19.00
C VAL A 348 5.86 -24.82 -18.35
N ARG A 349 5.00 -25.84 -18.48
CA ARG A 349 5.31 -27.21 -18.05
C ARG A 349 5.92 -28.06 -19.17
N GLU A 350 5.94 -27.55 -20.41
CA GLU A 350 6.58 -28.24 -21.53
C GLU A 350 8.11 -28.13 -21.43
N GLU A 351 8.78 -29.20 -21.01
CA GLU A 351 10.24 -29.22 -20.77
C GLU A 351 11.07 -28.70 -21.96
N LYS A 352 10.66 -29.01 -23.19
CA LYS A 352 11.33 -28.55 -24.43
C LYS A 352 11.41 -27.02 -24.56
N ARG A 353 10.56 -26.27 -23.85
CA ARG A 353 10.54 -24.80 -23.84
C ARG A 353 11.43 -24.21 -22.76
N LEU A 354 11.81 -25.01 -21.77
CA LEU A 354 12.56 -24.55 -20.61
C LEU A 354 14.05 -24.57 -20.93
N SER A 355 14.61 -23.38 -21.06
CA SER A 355 16.06 -23.20 -21.08
C SER A 355 16.50 -22.96 -19.66
N MET A 356 17.07 -23.97 -18.99
CA MET A 356 17.65 -23.79 -17.66
C MET A 356 18.80 -22.79 -17.79
N LEU A 357 18.68 -21.70 -17.04
CA LEU A 357 19.70 -20.67 -16.97
C LEU A 357 20.65 -20.98 -15.82
N ARG A 358 20.11 -21.32 -14.64
CA ARG A 358 20.91 -21.40 -13.41
C ARG A 358 20.25 -22.20 -12.29
N LYS A 359 21.10 -22.71 -11.37
CA LYS A 359 20.74 -23.06 -9.99
C LYS A 359 21.27 -21.97 -9.04
N VAL A 360 20.40 -21.15 -8.47
CA VAL A 360 20.72 -20.05 -7.53
C VAL A 360 20.42 -20.54 -6.12
N ASP A 361 21.43 -20.90 -5.32
CA ASP A 361 21.27 -21.28 -3.90
C ASP A 361 20.08 -22.23 -3.67
N HIS A 362 19.91 -23.23 -4.55
CA HIS A 362 18.80 -24.21 -4.60
C HIS A 362 17.52 -23.80 -5.37
N ALA A 363 17.32 -22.53 -5.73
CA ALA A 363 16.30 -22.14 -6.71
C ALA A 363 16.74 -22.45 -8.14
N LEU A 364 15.79 -22.81 -8.99
CA LEU A 364 15.97 -23.05 -10.41
C LEU A 364 15.46 -21.83 -11.18
N CYS A 365 16.29 -21.32 -12.09
CA CYS A 365 15.96 -20.21 -12.96
C CYS A 365 15.88 -20.69 -14.42
N TYR A 366 14.76 -20.42 -15.08
CA TYR A 366 14.53 -20.80 -16.47
C TYR A 366 14.10 -19.60 -17.29
N ARG A 367 14.52 -19.56 -18.56
CA ARG A 367 13.86 -18.76 -19.60
C ARG A 367 12.94 -19.68 -20.41
N VAL A 368 11.72 -19.22 -20.67
CA VAL A 368 10.75 -19.98 -21.47
C VAL A 368 10.76 -19.50 -22.92
N LYS A 369 10.96 -20.42 -23.84
CA LYS A 369 11.02 -20.15 -25.29
C LYS A 369 9.66 -20.26 -25.97
N ASP A 370 9.57 -19.66 -27.15
CA ASP A 370 8.45 -19.80 -28.10
C ASP A 370 7.07 -19.33 -27.56
N LEU A 371 7.05 -18.28 -26.74
CA LEU A 371 5.83 -17.68 -26.16
C LEU A 371 5.47 -16.29 -26.71
N GLY A 372 6.25 -15.77 -27.67
CA GLY A 372 6.08 -14.42 -28.24
C GLY A 372 6.35 -13.27 -27.26
N ARG A 373 6.75 -13.58 -26.03
CA ARG A 373 7.11 -12.68 -24.93
C ARG A 373 8.10 -13.36 -24.01
N GLU A 374 8.88 -12.56 -23.30
CA GLU A 374 9.87 -13.05 -22.34
C GLU A 374 9.20 -13.46 -21.04
N VAL A 375 9.54 -14.67 -20.58
CA VAL A 375 9.05 -15.25 -19.33
C VAL A 375 10.23 -15.89 -18.61
N ILE A 376 10.47 -15.45 -17.39
CA ILE A 376 11.46 -16.02 -16.48
C ILE A 376 10.72 -16.81 -15.41
N ILE A 377 11.17 -18.04 -15.15
CA ILE A 377 10.66 -18.87 -14.07
C ILE A 377 11.69 -18.92 -12.96
N LEU A 378 11.28 -18.57 -11.74
CA LEU A 378 12.03 -18.87 -10.53
C LEU A 378 11.28 -19.91 -9.72
N GLU A 379 11.96 -21.00 -9.36
CA GLU A 379 11.34 -22.14 -8.69
C GLU A 379 12.18 -22.63 -7.52
N GLY A 380 11.54 -23.01 -6.41
CA GLY A 380 12.24 -23.55 -5.25
C GLY A 380 11.28 -24.18 -4.23
N ASP A 381 11.81 -25.03 -3.36
CA ASP A 381 11.12 -25.69 -2.25
C ASP A 381 11.24 -24.94 -0.91
N GLU A 382 12.00 -23.85 -0.89
CA GLU A 382 12.11 -22.92 0.24
C GLU A 382 11.76 -21.49 -0.20
N ALA A 383 10.82 -20.85 0.51
CA ALA A 383 10.38 -19.49 0.18
C ALA A 383 11.53 -18.47 0.22
N THR A 384 12.42 -18.57 1.20
CA THR A 384 13.59 -17.69 1.38
C THR A 384 14.56 -17.75 0.19
N VAL A 385 14.69 -18.93 -0.42
CA VAL A 385 15.54 -19.15 -1.60
C VAL A 385 14.92 -18.49 -2.83
N VAL A 386 13.62 -18.67 -3.04
CA VAL A 386 12.89 -18.03 -4.15
C VAL A 386 12.85 -16.51 -3.98
N GLU A 387 12.67 -16.02 -2.76
CA GLU A 387 12.75 -14.60 -2.42
C GLU A 387 14.11 -14.02 -2.82
N ARG A 388 15.22 -14.65 -2.40
CA ARG A 388 16.57 -14.18 -2.74
C ARG A 388 16.78 -14.14 -4.25
N ALA A 389 16.42 -15.21 -4.94
CA ALA A 389 16.55 -15.28 -6.39
C ALA A 389 15.72 -14.18 -7.10
N PHE A 390 14.52 -13.89 -6.58
CA PHE A 390 13.69 -12.80 -7.10
C PHE A 390 14.32 -11.42 -6.85
N ARG A 391 14.85 -11.17 -5.64
CA ARG A 391 15.52 -9.92 -5.31
C ARG A 391 16.76 -9.71 -6.19
N ASP A 392 17.56 -10.75 -6.40
CA ASP A 392 18.71 -10.71 -7.31
C ASP A 392 18.29 -10.38 -8.74
N PHE A 393 17.22 -11.00 -9.24
CA PHE A 393 16.66 -10.73 -10.56
C PHE A 393 16.19 -9.27 -10.67
N LEU A 394 15.45 -8.79 -9.69
CA LEU A 394 14.93 -7.42 -9.69
C LEU A 394 16.07 -6.38 -9.62
N ASN A 395 17.11 -6.64 -8.83
CA ASN A 395 18.29 -5.77 -8.72
C ASN A 395 19.10 -5.75 -10.03
N ALA A 396 19.30 -6.91 -10.66
CA ALA A 396 19.96 -6.99 -11.97
C ALA A 396 19.14 -6.25 -13.04
N LEU A 397 17.82 -6.39 -13.01
CA LEU A 397 16.91 -5.67 -13.91
C LEU A 397 17.02 -4.15 -13.73
N LYS A 398 17.08 -3.65 -12.50
CA LYS A 398 17.33 -2.24 -12.20
C LYS A 398 18.69 -1.76 -12.71
N LYS A 399 19.74 -2.55 -12.49
CA LYS A 399 21.12 -2.25 -12.96
C LYS A 399 21.17 -2.11 -14.47
N VAL A 400 20.62 -3.08 -15.21
CA VAL A 400 20.63 -3.08 -16.68
C VAL A 400 19.76 -1.96 -17.27
N LEU A 401 18.62 -1.68 -16.65
CA LEU A 401 17.72 -0.60 -17.08
C LEU A 401 18.13 0.79 -16.59
N LEU A 402 19.18 0.89 -15.76
CA LEU A 402 19.68 2.13 -15.17
C LEU A 402 18.56 2.92 -14.46
N THR A 403 17.79 2.24 -13.61
CA THR A 403 16.66 2.84 -12.89
C THR A 403 16.65 2.48 -11.40
N ASP A 404 16.31 3.45 -10.56
CA ASP A 404 16.11 3.26 -9.13
C ASP A 404 14.64 2.90 -8.79
N GLU A 405 13.70 3.20 -9.71
CA GLU A 405 12.29 2.80 -9.60
C GLU A 405 12.12 1.28 -9.76
N GLU A 406 10.96 0.76 -9.38
CA GLU A 406 10.61 -0.62 -9.72
C GLU A 406 10.49 -0.77 -11.26
N PRO A 407 11.25 -1.70 -11.87
CA PRO A 407 11.09 -2.02 -13.28
C PRO A 407 9.68 -2.48 -13.61
N MET A 408 9.25 -2.20 -14.84
CA MET A 408 7.96 -2.66 -15.33
C MET A 408 7.91 -4.20 -15.35
N ILE A 409 7.03 -4.78 -14.52
CA ILE A 409 6.97 -6.22 -14.30
C ILE A 409 5.53 -6.68 -14.05
N ASN A 410 5.19 -7.86 -14.54
CA ASN A 410 4.05 -8.65 -14.06
C ASN A 410 4.57 -9.96 -13.47
N ILE A 411 3.88 -10.49 -12.46
CA ILE A 411 4.25 -11.75 -11.82
C ILE A 411 2.99 -12.59 -11.65
N ALA A 412 3.13 -13.89 -11.90
CA ALA A 412 2.15 -14.90 -11.55
C ALA A 412 2.82 -16.00 -10.71
N GLY A 413 2.30 -16.26 -9.52
CA GLY A 413 2.86 -17.20 -8.55
C GLY A 413 1.96 -18.41 -8.33
N LEU A 414 2.54 -19.60 -8.43
CA LEU A 414 1.91 -20.89 -8.14
C LEU A 414 2.60 -21.57 -6.95
N TYR A 415 1.81 -22.28 -6.13
CA TYR A 415 2.33 -23.15 -5.08
C TYR A 415 1.69 -24.53 -5.18
N GLU A 416 2.50 -25.52 -5.53
CA GLU A 416 2.07 -26.91 -5.74
C GLU A 416 3.16 -27.83 -5.19
N GLU A 417 2.80 -28.97 -4.60
CA GLU A 417 3.77 -29.99 -4.15
C GLU A 417 4.91 -29.45 -3.25
N ARG A 418 4.59 -28.47 -2.38
CA ARG A 418 5.54 -27.76 -1.52
C ARG A 418 6.62 -26.97 -2.25
N ARG A 419 6.32 -26.54 -3.47
CA ARG A 419 7.23 -25.81 -4.34
C ARG A 419 6.60 -24.51 -4.82
N TRP A 420 7.34 -23.42 -4.66
CA TRP A 420 7.00 -22.10 -5.18
C TRP A 420 7.49 -22.01 -6.63
N ARG A 421 6.64 -21.51 -7.51
CA ARG A 421 6.97 -21.19 -8.89
C ARG A 421 6.49 -19.78 -9.22
N LEU A 422 7.41 -18.87 -9.46
CA LEU A 422 7.14 -17.52 -9.96
C LEU A 422 7.34 -17.49 -11.47
N LEU A 423 6.31 -17.09 -12.21
CA LEU A 423 6.38 -16.68 -13.60
C LEU A 423 6.52 -15.16 -13.64
N ILE A 424 7.64 -14.68 -14.13
CA ILE A 424 7.98 -13.27 -14.19
C ILE A 424 7.93 -12.83 -15.64
N PHE A 425 7.22 -11.73 -15.89
CA PHE A 425 7.10 -11.09 -17.20
C PHE A 425 7.77 -9.72 -17.14
N PRO A 426 9.04 -9.60 -17.52
CA PRO A 426 9.69 -8.30 -17.67
C PRO A 426 9.01 -7.52 -18.80
N ARG A 427 8.67 -6.27 -18.53
CA ARG A 427 7.93 -5.40 -19.46
C ARG A 427 8.78 -4.20 -19.83
N ARG A 428 8.57 -3.66 -21.03
CA ARG A 428 9.17 -2.40 -21.49
C ARG A 428 8.15 -1.30 -21.77
N LYS A 429 6.87 -1.66 -21.89
CA LYS A 429 5.80 -0.73 -22.22
C LYS A 429 4.51 -1.09 -21.51
N HIS A 430 3.80 -0.06 -21.04
CA HIS A 430 2.55 -0.22 -20.29
C HIS A 430 1.44 -0.75 -21.22
N ARG A 431 1.21 -0.02 -22.32
CA ARG A 431 0.17 -0.31 -23.31
C ARG A 431 0.76 -0.34 -24.71
N PRO A 432 0.29 -1.24 -25.58
CA PRO A 432 0.76 -1.30 -26.97
C PRO A 432 0.26 -0.10 -27.78
N GLU A 433 0.87 0.17 -28.94
CA GLU A 433 0.54 1.28 -29.83
C GLU A 433 -0.91 1.22 -30.30
N VAL A 434 -1.42 0.01 -30.54
CA VAL A 434 -2.82 -0.21 -30.95
C VAL A 434 -3.83 0.34 -29.93
N PHE A 435 -3.44 0.50 -28.65
CA PHE A 435 -4.29 1.12 -27.63
C PHE A 435 -4.48 2.62 -27.85
N PHE A 436 -3.48 3.30 -28.40
CA PHE A 436 -3.45 4.76 -28.55
C PHE A 436 -3.92 5.24 -29.93
N ARG A 437 -4.20 4.32 -30.85
CA ARG A 437 -4.80 4.65 -32.16
C ARG A 437 -6.20 5.23 -31.98
N GLU A 438 -6.69 5.90 -33.02
CA GLU A 438 -8.01 6.53 -33.03
C GLU A 438 -9.04 5.71 -33.82
N GLY A 439 -10.33 5.95 -33.52
CA GLY A 439 -11.47 5.34 -34.21
C GLY A 439 -11.38 3.81 -34.29
N ASP A 440 -11.66 3.28 -35.48
CA ASP A 440 -11.65 1.84 -35.73
C ASP A 440 -10.23 1.25 -35.72
N ALA A 441 -9.16 2.04 -35.85
CA ALA A 441 -7.81 1.49 -35.76
C ALA A 441 -7.41 1.13 -34.30
N ARG A 442 -8.14 1.65 -33.31
CA ARG A 442 -7.91 1.39 -31.88
C ARG A 442 -8.33 -0.01 -31.46
N ILE A 443 -7.46 -0.69 -30.72
CA ILE A 443 -7.77 -1.92 -29.99
C ILE A 443 -7.54 -1.67 -28.50
N LEU A 444 -8.60 -1.77 -27.69
CA LEU A 444 -8.56 -1.44 -26.28
C LEU A 444 -8.01 -2.61 -25.44
N VAL A 445 -6.68 -2.78 -25.46
CA VAL A 445 -5.96 -3.78 -24.64
C VAL A 445 -4.95 -3.09 -23.72
N SER A 446 -4.92 -3.46 -22.45
CA SER A 446 -3.99 -2.89 -21.47
C SER A 446 -3.37 -4.01 -20.64
N PRO A 447 -2.36 -4.72 -21.19
CA PRO A 447 -1.95 -6.01 -20.64
C PRO A 447 -1.45 -5.93 -19.19
N GLY A 448 -2.10 -6.67 -18.28
CA GLY A 448 -1.60 -7.00 -16.94
C GLY A 448 -1.15 -8.47 -16.85
N ALA A 449 -0.96 -9.00 -15.65
CA ALA A 449 -0.49 -10.37 -15.43
C ALA A 449 -1.39 -11.44 -16.08
N ILE A 450 -2.70 -11.24 -16.08
CA ILE A 450 -3.67 -12.17 -16.71
C ILE A 450 -3.48 -12.19 -18.23
N ASP A 451 -3.37 -11.01 -18.85
CA ASP A 451 -3.13 -10.87 -20.29
C ASP A 451 -1.77 -11.42 -20.69
N MET A 452 -0.73 -11.15 -19.88
CA MET A 452 0.60 -11.74 -20.03
C MET A 452 0.59 -13.25 -19.74
N GLY A 453 -0.41 -13.77 -19.04
CA GLY A 453 -0.64 -15.20 -18.87
C GLY A 453 -1.27 -15.88 -20.08
N GLY A 454 -1.65 -15.14 -21.11
CA GLY A 454 -2.28 -15.70 -22.31
C GLY A 454 -3.80 -15.63 -22.30
N LEU A 455 -4.44 -15.00 -21.30
CA LEU A 455 -5.87 -14.67 -21.33
C LEU A 455 -6.02 -13.17 -21.61
N LEU A 456 -6.06 -12.79 -22.89
CA LEU A 456 -6.09 -11.39 -23.31
C LEU A 456 -7.53 -10.85 -23.24
N ILE A 457 -7.75 -9.84 -22.40
CA ILE A 457 -9.08 -9.32 -22.10
C ILE A 457 -9.39 -8.11 -22.98
N THR A 458 -10.56 -8.14 -23.62
CA THR A 458 -11.08 -7.07 -24.46
C THR A 458 -12.45 -6.61 -23.96
N PRO A 459 -12.62 -5.34 -23.55
CA PRO A 459 -13.92 -4.85 -23.07
C PRO A 459 -14.86 -4.45 -24.21
N LEU A 460 -14.36 -4.33 -25.45
CA LEU A 460 -15.15 -3.97 -26.63
C LEU A 460 -15.30 -5.18 -27.55
N GLU A 461 -16.53 -5.46 -27.97
CA GLU A 461 -16.83 -6.60 -28.83
C GLU A 461 -16.13 -6.49 -30.19
N LYS A 462 -16.07 -5.27 -30.76
CA LYS A 462 -15.35 -5.03 -32.02
C LYS A 462 -13.89 -5.48 -31.97
N ASP A 463 -13.24 -5.30 -30.82
CA ASP A 463 -11.83 -5.65 -30.61
C ASP A 463 -11.68 -7.15 -30.42
N PHE A 464 -12.60 -7.77 -29.66
CA PHE A 464 -12.69 -9.21 -29.51
C PHE A 464 -12.83 -9.93 -30.86
N ILE A 465 -13.64 -9.41 -31.77
CA ILE A 465 -13.86 -10.01 -33.10
C ILE A 465 -12.62 -9.83 -33.99
N ARG A 466 -11.99 -8.66 -33.94
CA ARG A 466 -10.95 -8.28 -34.90
C ARG A 466 -9.55 -8.76 -34.55
N LEU A 467 -9.24 -8.97 -33.26
CA LEU A 467 -7.91 -9.41 -32.85
C LEU A 467 -7.54 -10.75 -33.47
N ASP A 468 -6.48 -10.79 -34.25
CA ASP A 468 -5.93 -12.02 -34.82
C ASP A 468 -4.58 -12.39 -34.16
N ALA A 469 -4.03 -13.54 -34.56
CA ALA A 469 -2.77 -14.04 -34.03
C ALA A 469 -1.60 -13.08 -34.29
N ALA A 470 -1.52 -12.48 -35.49
CA ALA A 470 -0.44 -11.57 -35.85
C ALA A 470 -0.47 -10.28 -35.02
N GLN A 471 -1.66 -9.76 -34.75
CA GLN A 471 -1.84 -8.60 -33.86
C GLN A 471 -1.48 -8.93 -32.41
N VAL A 472 -1.87 -10.10 -31.91
CA VAL A 472 -1.51 -10.55 -30.56
C VAL A 472 0.01 -10.72 -30.41
N GLU A 473 0.67 -11.34 -31.39
CA GLU A 473 2.12 -11.45 -31.44
C GLU A 473 2.81 -10.07 -31.45
N SER A 474 2.27 -9.14 -32.23
CA SER A 474 2.77 -7.75 -32.25
C SER A 474 2.61 -7.07 -30.89
N ILE A 475 1.44 -7.21 -30.25
CA ILE A 475 1.16 -6.64 -28.91
C ILE A 475 2.17 -7.19 -27.90
N TYR A 476 2.36 -8.50 -27.84
CA TYR A 476 3.29 -9.14 -26.91
C TYR A 476 4.73 -8.72 -27.15
N ARG A 477 5.19 -8.71 -28.41
CA ARG A 477 6.53 -8.23 -28.77
C ARG A 477 6.74 -6.79 -28.34
N GLU A 478 5.74 -5.93 -28.47
CA GLU A 478 5.83 -4.52 -28.13
C GLU A 478 5.93 -4.30 -26.62
N VAL A 479 5.11 -4.99 -25.83
CA VAL A 479 5.04 -4.76 -24.38
C VAL A 479 6.04 -5.55 -23.56
N SER A 480 6.49 -6.70 -24.07
CA SER A 480 7.52 -7.54 -23.46
C SER A 480 8.89 -6.89 -23.55
N MET A 481 9.74 -7.13 -22.55
CA MET A 481 11.17 -6.83 -22.65
C MET A 481 11.80 -7.54 -23.85
N GLU A 482 12.84 -6.95 -24.41
CA GLU A 482 13.63 -7.56 -25.48
C GLU A 482 14.50 -8.69 -24.95
N GLU A 483 14.63 -9.76 -25.74
CA GLU A 483 15.47 -10.93 -25.45
C GLU A 483 16.89 -10.53 -25.01
N LYS A 484 17.56 -9.69 -25.80
CA LYS A 484 18.92 -9.23 -25.51
C LYS A 484 19.03 -8.53 -24.15
N THR A 485 18.03 -7.74 -23.76
CA THR A 485 18.02 -7.08 -22.45
C THR A 485 17.82 -8.10 -21.33
N VAL A 486 16.95 -9.08 -21.52
CA VAL A 486 16.74 -10.17 -20.54
C VAL A 486 18.02 -11.01 -20.39
N GLU A 487 18.74 -11.29 -21.47
CA GLU A 487 20.05 -11.96 -21.42
C GLU A 487 21.07 -11.15 -20.60
N GLN A 488 21.18 -9.84 -20.83
CA GLN A 488 22.05 -8.96 -20.03
C GLN A 488 21.66 -8.95 -18.54
N VAL A 489 20.36 -9.04 -18.23
CA VAL A 489 19.88 -9.12 -16.84
C VAL A 489 20.32 -10.42 -16.20
N ILE A 490 20.19 -11.53 -16.92
CA ILE A 490 20.63 -12.84 -16.44
C ILE A 490 22.14 -12.84 -16.20
N GLU A 491 22.95 -12.27 -17.12
CA GLU A 491 24.39 -12.10 -16.95
C GLU A 491 24.74 -11.21 -15.74
N ALA A 492 24.03 -10.08 -15.56
CA ALA A 492 24.25 -9.18 -14.42
C ALA A 492 23.92 -9.82 -13.06
N MET A 493 23.02 -10.82 -13.01
CA MET A 493 22.80 -11.63 -11.81
C MET A 493 23.98 -12.55 -11.46
N GLU A 494 24.91 -12.80 -12.40
CA GLU A 494 26.12 -13.59 -12.16
C GLU A 494 27.19 -12.76 -11.42
N GLU A 495 27.37 -11.50 -11.84
CA GLU A 495 28.37 -10.58 -11.26
C GLU A 495 28.09 -10.22 -9.80
N LEU A 496 26.81 -10.15 -9.40
CA LEU A 496 26.39 -9.79 -8.04
C LEU A 496 26.80 -10.84 -6.98
N LYS A 497 27.19 -12.06 -7.38
CA LYS A 497 27.70 -13.10 -6.45
C LYS A 497 29.22 -13.06 -6.25
N GLY A 498 29.94 -12.21 -6.99
CA GLY A 498 31.40 -12.12 -6.96
C GLY A 498 31.99 -11.11 -5.96
N ASN A 499 31.15 -10.36 -5.22
CA ASN A 499 31.56 -9.32 -4.29
C ASN A 499 31.16 -9.61 -2.84
#